data_AF-A0A2P8G2U8-F1
#
_entry.id   AF-A0A2P8G2U8-F1
#
_cell.length_a   1.000
_cell.length_b   1.000
_cell.length_c   1.000
_cell.angle_alpha   90.00
_cell.angle_beta   90.00
_cell.angle_gamma   90.00
#
_symmetry.space_group_name_H-M   'P 1'
#
loop_
_entity.id
_entity.type
_entity.pdbx_description
1 polymer ?
#
loop_
_entity_poly.entity_id
_entity_poly.type
_entity_poly.pdbx_seq_one_letter_code
_entity_poly.pdbx_strand_id
1 'polypeptide(L)'
;MAFRGFLPYIGIVVCFGVIYWLTMMIPNNILYLGFKSSLLEADRKTIYQEHIFTYGLSLVLLLLNLVELLSSKEDRYWWRIIKSLLTVIFAYVAGAVVFLLMNTQEWNMYLYAREIPAWIFCGVTLAMTIGILLVLQILSPILRAKAGEAFLEAYLPSWLRFDR
;
A
#
# COMPACT_ATOMS: atom_id res chain seq x y z
N MET A 1 5.37 24.54 0.08
CA MET A 1 4.26 23.70 0.61
C MET A 1 4.12 22.33 -0.06
N ALA A 2 4.61 22.09 -1.28
CA ALA A 2 4.36 20.82 -1.99
C ALA A 2 4.94 19.55 -1.33
N PHE A 3 6.19 19.56 -0.83
CA PHE A 3 6.90 18.33 -0.46
C PHE A 3 6.36 17.59 0.78
N ARG A 4 5.84 18.32 1.79
CA ARG A 4 5.34 17.72 3.03
C ARG A 4 4.12 16.82 2.81
N GLY A 5 3.24 17.19 1.89
CA GLY A 5 2.06 16.38 1.52
C GLY A 5 2.40 15.09 0.77
N PHE A 6 3.65 14.90 0.33
CA PHE A 6 4.13 13.65 -0.29
C PHE A 6 4.84 12.73 0.71
N LEU A 7 5.26 13.25 1.86
CA LEU A 7 6.08 12.51 2.81
C LEU A 7 5.40 11.22 3.32
N PRO A 8 4.08 11.21 3.61
CA PRO A 8 3.39 9.97 3.97
C PRO A 8 3.38 8.93 2.84
N TYR A 9 3.22 9.37 1.59
CA TYR A 9 3.22 8.49 0.42
C TYR A 9 4.61 7.89 0.16
N ILE A 10 5.67 8.69 0.26
CA ILE A 10 7.06 8.21 0.21
C ILE A 10 7.31 7.21 1.34
N GLY A 11 6.84 7.52 2.56
CA GLY A 11 6.91 6.62 3.70
C GLY A 11 6.26 5.26 3.41
N ILE A 12 5.09 5.23 2.77
CA ILE A 12 4.43 3.98 2.35
C ILE A 12 5.31 3.20 1.37
N VAL A 13 5.87 3.84 0.33
CA VAL A 13 6.77 3.17 -0.64
C VAL A 13 7.94 2.51 0.08
N VAL A 14 8.62 3.26 0.95
CA VAL A 14 9.77 2.75 1.71
C VAL A 14 9.35 1.61 2.63
N CYS A 15 8.26 1.77 3.38
CA CYS A 15 7.74 0.73 4.27
C CYS A 15 7.40 -0.56 3.52
N PHE A 16 6.75 -0.48 2.36
CA PHE A 16 6.43 -1.67 1.56
C PHE A 16 7.68 -2.32 0.95
N GLY A 17 8.68 -1.54 0.55
CA GLY A 17 9.99 -2.07 0.16
C GLY A 17 10.68 -2.83 1.30
N VAL A 18 10.67 -2.26 2.52
CA VAL A 18 11.19 -2.91 3.73
C VAL A 18 10.39 -4.15 4.09
N ILE A 19 9.06 -4.12 4.02
CA ILE A 19 8.21 -5.29 4.26
C ILE A 19 8.55 -6.40 3.26
N TYR A 20 8.67 -6.09 1.97
CA TYR A 20 9.09 -7.08 0.98
C TYR A 20 10.46 -7.66 1.31
N TRP A 21 11.45 -6.82 1.60
CA TRP A 21 12.78 -7.26 2.03
C TRP A 21 12.73 -8.18 3.26
N LEU A 22 11.98 -7.81 4.30
CA LEU A 22 11.79 -8.63 5.49
C LEU A 22 11.13 -9.97 5.16
N THR A 23 10.08 -9.97 4.33
CA THR A 23 9.44 -11.22 3.89
C THR A 23 10.39 -12.13 3.11
N MET A 24 11.34 -11.55 2.37
CA MET A 24 12.39 -12.31 1.69
C MET A 24 13.39 -12.93 2.67
N MET A 25 13.73 -12.24 3.75
CA MET A 25 14.64 -12.73 4.80
C MET A 25 14.05 -13.81 5.69
N ILE A 26 12.72 -13.90 5.78
CA ILE A 26 12.07 -14.96 6.55
C ILE A 26 12.17 -16.28 5.77
N PRO A 27 12.79 -17.33 6.32
CA PRO A 27 12.83 -18.61 5.65
C PRO A 27 11.42 -19.24 5.58
N ASN A 28 11.13 -19.93 4.48
CA ASN A 28 9.79 -20.43 4.16
C ASN A 28 9.19 -21.33 5.27
N ASN A 29 10.04 -22.02 6.03
CA ASN A 29 9.66 -22.89 7.15
C ASN A 29 9.18 -22.12 8.40
N ILE A 30 9.41 -20.80 8.51
CA ILE A 30 8.94 -19.98 9.65
C ILE A 30 7.59 -19.34 9.35
N LEU A 31 7.26 -19.12 8.07
CA LEU A 31 5.89 -18.78 7.62
C LEU A 31 4.88 -19.94 7.86
N TYR A 32 5.30 -21.01 8.53
CA TYR A 32 4.61 -22.27 8.81
C TYR A 32 3.71 -22.24 10.06
N LEU A 33 3.57 -21.11 10.77
CA LEU A 33 2.83 -21.00 12.04
C LEU A 33 1.29 -21.09 11.88
N GLY A 34 0.77 -22.23 11.38
CA GLY A 34 -0.65 -22.59 11.57
C GLY A 34 -1.27 -23.59 10.58
N PHE A 35 -0.69 -23.83 9.40
CA PHE A 35 -1.36 -24.62 8.35
C PHE A 35 -0.55 -25.85 7.94
N LYS A 36 -0.80 -26.95 8.65
CA LYS A 36 -0.25 -28.29 8.44
C LYS A 36 -0.84 -28.90 7.15
N SER A 37 -0.29 -28.56 5.98
CA SER A 37 -0.59 -29.29 4.73
C SER A 37 0.66 -29.47 3.87
N SER A 38 0.96 -30.73 3.59
CA SER A 38 2.20 -31.27 3.00
C SER A 38 2.36 -31.08 1.49
N LEU A 39 1.58 -30.19 0.85
CA LEU A 39 1.50 -30.11 -0.61
C LEU A 39 1.85 -28.73 -1.22
N LEU A 40 2.08 -27.70 -0.41
CA LEU A 40 2.28 -26.32 -0.90
C LEU A 40 3.33 -25.56 -0.05
N GLU A 41 4.47 -26.19 0.26
CA GLU A 41 5.52 -25.56 1.07
C GLU A 41 6.37 -24.55 0.27
N ALA A 42 6.46 -24.70 -1.06
CA ALA A 42 7.29 -23.85 -1.92
C ALA A 42 6.66 -22.48 -2.29
N ASP A 43 5.33 -22.35 -2.22
CA ASP A 43 4.61 -21.25 -2.88
C ASP A 43 4.02 -20.18 -1.93
N ARG A 44 4.20 -20.34 -0.62
CA ARG A 44 3.49 -19.49 0.37
C ARG A 44 4.06 -18.08 0.48
N LYS A 45 5.36 -17.90 0.30
CA LYS A 45 6.00 -16.57 0.32
C LYS A 45 5.40 -15.66 -0.76
N THR A 46 5.19 -16.20 -1.96
CA THR A 46 4.49 -15.53 -3.06
C THR A 46 3.07 -15.11 -2.69
N ILE A 47 2.28 -16.03 -2.12
CA ILE A 47 0.89 -15.76 -1.72
C ILE A 47 0.84 -14.66 -0.65
N TYR A 48 1.68 -14.73 0.39
CA TYR A 48 1.72 -13.71 1.43
C TYR A 48 2.14 -12.35 0.89
N GLN A 49 3.18 -12.31 0.05
CA GLN A 49 3.66 -11.08 -0.57
C GLN A 49 2.59 -10.44 -1.46
N GLU A 50 1.92 -11.24 -2.29
CA GLU A 50 0.79 -10.81 -3.12
C GLU A 50 -0.33 -10.19 -2.26
N HIS A 51 -0.74 -10.86 -1.18
CA HIS A 51 -1.83 -10.37 -0.33
C HIS A 51 -1.45 -9.08 0.39
N ILE A 52 -0.21 -8.98 0.88
CA ILE A 52 0.31 -7.76 1.50
C ILE A 52 0.34 -6.63 0.49
N PHE A 53 0.91 -6.85 -0.70
CA PHE A 53 1.05 -5.81 -1.73
C PHE A 53 -0.29 -5.40 -2.36
N THR A 54 -1.21 -6.33 -2.53
CA THR A 54 -2.51 -6.05 -3.16
C THR A 54 -3.47 -5.44 -2.16
N TYR A 55 -3.77 -6.15 -1.06
CA TYR A 55 -4.78 -5.72 -0.11
C TYR A 55 -4.23 -4.74 0.93
N GLY A 56 -3.04 -5.03 1.46
CA GLY A 56 -2.42 -4.20 2.48
C GLY A 56 -2.10 -2.80 1.96
N LEU A 57 -1.53 -2.69 0.75
CA LEU A 57 -1.19 -1.39 0.16
C LEU A 57 -2.44 -0.54 -0.11
N SER A 58 -3.46 -1.14 -0.71
CA SER A 58 -4.73 -0.45 -0.98
C SER A 58 -5.43 0.00 0.31
N LEU A 59 -5.39 -0.81 1.38
CA LEU A 59 -5.96 -0.44 2.67
C LEU A 59 -5.18 0.72 3.33
N VAL A 60 -3.86 0.67 3.34
CA VAL A 60 -3.03 1.75 3.89
C VAL A 60 -3.23 3.05 3.11
N LEU A 61 -3.32 2.96 1.77
CA LEU A 61 -3.66 4.12 0.94
C LEU A 61 -5.06 4.63 1.24
N LEU A 62 -6.07 3.78 1.42
CA LEU A 62 -7.40 4.22 1.84
C LEU A 62 -7.35 5.04 3.12
N LEU A 63 -6.66 4.54 4.15
CA LEU A 63 -6.53 5.23 5.43
C LEU A 63 -5.82 6.59 5.26
N LEU A 64 -4.71 6.63 4.52
CA LEU A 64 -4.01 7.88 4.26
C LEU A 64 -4.89 8.88 3.50
N ASN A 65 -5.62 8.42 2.49
CA ASN A 65 -6.51 9.25 1.69
C ASN A 65 -7.72 9.74 2.48
N LEU A 66 -8.22 8.95 3.42
CA LEU A 66 -9.25 9.36 4.37
C LEU A 66 -8.72 10.47 5.27
N VAL A 67 -7.51 10.31 5.82
CA VAL A 67 -6.88 11.35 6.63
C VAL A 67 -6.68 12.63 5.82
N GLU A 68 -6.09 12.54 4.63
CA GLU A 68 -5.88 13.69 3.76
C GLU A 68 -7.21 14.38 3.39
N LEU A 69 -8.27 13.61 3.14
CA LEU A 69 -9.58 14.16 2.85
C LEU A 69 -10.13 14.97 4.03
N LEU A 70 -9.96 14.47 5.26
CA LEU A 70 -10.49 15.08 6.48
C LEU A 70 -9.66 16.29 6.93
N SER A 71 -8.34 16.28 6.72
CA SER A 71 -7.42 17.34 7.15
C SER A 71 -6.97 18.24 6.01
N SER A 72 -7.77 18.43 4.95
CA SER A 72 -7.43 19.34 3.86
C SER A 72 -8.55 20.32 3.63
N LYS A 73 -8.23 21.62 3.77
CA LYS A 73 -9.14 22.74 3.51
C LYS A 73 -9.75 22.71 2.11
N GLU A 74 -8.96 22.31 1.11
CA GLU A 74 -9.41 22.13 -0.28
C GLU A 74 -9.39 20.64 -0.67
N ASP A 75 -10.48 20.12 -1.21
CA ASP A 75 -10.49 18.76 -1.76
C ASP A 75 -9.86 18.75 -3.16
N ARG A 76 -8.57 18.42 -3.24
CA ARG A 76 -7.88 18.22 -4.52
C ARG A 76 -7.94 16.75 -4.93
N TYR A 77 -9.15 16.28 -5.25
CA TYR A 77 -9.43 14.88 -5.57
C TYR A 77 -8.46 14.27 -6.59
N TRP A 78 -8.28 14.94 -7.74
CA TRP A 78 -7.39 14.45 -8.81
C TRP A 78 -5.94 14.30 -8.35
N TRP A 79 -5.48 15.21 -7.49
CA TRP A 79 -4.13 15.14 -6.95
C TRP A 79 -3.95 13.96 -6.00
N ARG A 80 -4.97 13.69 -5.17
CA ARG A 80 -5.02 12.56 -4.26
C ARG A 80 -4.99 11.22 -5.01
N ILE A 81 -5.71 11.12 -6.13
CA ILE A 81 -5.64 9.95 -7.02
C ILE A 81 -4.23 9.78 -7.57
N ILE A 82 -3.67 10.81 -8.21
CA ILE A 82 -2.34 10.72 -8.85
C ILE A 82 -1.29 10.27 -7.84
N LYS A 83 -1.27 10.86 -6.64
CA LYS A 83 -0.35 10.46 -5.56
C LYS A 83 -0.52 9.00 -5.19
N SER A 84 -1.76 8.52 -5.05
CA SER A 84 -2.04 7.13 -4.68
C SER A 84 -1.61 6.15 -5.77
N LEU A 85 -1.90 6.45 -7.04
CA LEU A 85 -1.49 5.60 -8.17
C LEU A 85 0.03 5.53 -8.31
N LEU A 86 0.71 6.68 -8.21
CA LEU A 86 2.18 6.72 -8.22
C LEU A 86 2.77 5.95 -7.03
N THR A 87 2.12 6.00 -5.86
CA THR A 87 2.56 5.24 -4.68
C THR A 87 2.46 3.75 -4.91
N VAL A 88 1.39 3.26 -5.55
CA VAL A 88 1.28 1.85 -5.95
C VAL A 88 2.42 1.49 -6.90
N ILE A 89 2.60 2.24 -7.97
CA ILE A 89 3.66 1.97 -8.97
C ILE A 89 5.04 1.94 -8.29
N PHE A 90 5.36 2.96 -7.49
CA PHE A 90 6.65 3.05 -6.83
C PHE A 90 6.85 1.98 -5.76
N ALA A 91 5.81 1.54 -5.04
CA ALA A 91 5.91 0.42 -4.10
C ALA A 91 6.26 -0.89 -4.83
N TYR A 92 5.61 -1.17 -5.97
CA TYR A 92 5.94 -2.33 -6.78
C TYR A 92 7.33 -2.24 -7.41
N VAL A 93 7.77 -1.05 -7.84
CA VAL A 93 9.14 -0.82 -8.33
C VAL A 93 10.16 -1.02 -7.20
N ALA A 94 9.88 -0.51 -5.99
CA ALA A 94 10.75 -0.71 -4.83
C ALA A 94 10.91 -2.20 -4.49
N GLY A 95 9.82 -2.98 -4.52
CA GLY A 95 9.88 -4.43 -4.36
C GLY A 95 10.72 -5.11 -5.44
N ALA A 96 10.59 -4.69 -6.70
CA ALA A 96 11.40 -5.21 -7.80
C ALA A 96 12.89 -4.89 -7.62
N VAL A 97 13.23 -3.67 -7.17
CA VAL A 97 14.61 -3.28 -6.85
C VAL A 97 15.17 -4.16 -5.73
N VAL A 98 14.41 -4.37 -4.66
CA VAL A 98 14.83 -5.28 -3.56
C VAL A 98 15.06 -6.70 -4.08
N PHE A 99 14.16 -7.22 -4.91
CA PHE A 99 14.32 -8.54 -5.53
C PHE A 99 15.62 -8.65 -6.33
N LEU A 100 15.90 -7.66 -7.19
CA LEU A 100 17.12 -7.61 -8.00
C LEU A 100 18.39 -7.54 -7.12
N LEU A 101 18.35 -6.78 -6.02
CA LEU A 101 19.47 -6.66 -5.08
C LEU A 101 19.70 -7.94 -4.26
N MET A 102 18.64 -8.68 -3.94
CA MET A 102 18.74 -9.91 -3.16
C MET A 102 19.32 -11.10 -3.95
N ASN A 103 19.25 -11.07 -5.29
CA ASN A 103 19.77 -12.12 -6.19
C ASN A 103 19.45 -13.55 -5.72
N THR A 104 18.21 -13.78 -5.30
CA THR A 104 17.76 -15.04 -4.69
C THR A 104 17.04 -15.90 -5.71
N GLN A 105 17.20 -17.22 -5.57
CA GLN A 105 16.47 -18.23 -6.34
C GLN A 105 15.23 -18.75 -5.60
N GLU A 106 14.92 -18.21 -4.42
CA GLU A 106 13.71 -18.57 -3.70
C GLU A 106 12.44 -18.07 -4.42
N TRP A 107 11.44 -18.93 -4.47
CA TRP A 107 10.11 -18.61 -4.99
C TRP A 107 9.49 -17.42 -4.26
N ASN A 108 9.17 -16.38 -5.03
CA ASN A 108 8.61 -15.14 -4.52
C ASN A 108 7.78 -14.43 -5.61
N MET A 109 7.11 -13.33 -5.25
CA MET A 109 6.21 -12.58 -6.14
C MET A 109 6.82 -12.12 -7.48
N TYR A 110 8.14 -11.91 -7.55
CA TYR A 110 8.82 -11.43 -8.75
C TYR A 110 9.59 -12.51 -9.52
N LEU A 111 9.69 -13.73 -8.96
CA LEU A 111 10.32 -14.85 -9.66
C LEU A 111 9.31 -15.45 -10.66
N TYR A 112 9.57 -15.23 -11.96
CA TYR A 112 8.66 -15.44 -13.11
C TYR A 112 8.20 -16.89 -13.37
N ALA A 113 8.53 -17.85 -12.51
CA ALA A 113 8.22 -19.25 -12.76
C ALA A 113 6.76 -19.65 -12.38
N ARG A 114 5.92 -18.70 -11.96
CA ARG A 114 4.46 -18.81 -11.96
C ARG A 114 3.86 -18.00 -13.12
N GLU A 115 2.77 -18.50 -13.70
CA GLU A 115 2.07 -17.94 -14.86
C GLU A 115 1.57 -16.49 -14.69
N ILE A 116 1.49 -15.99 -13.45
CA ILE A 116 0.98 -14.65 -13.12
C ILE A 116 2.14 -13.74 -12.70
N PRO A 117 2.66 -12.88 -13.59
CA PRO A 117 3.73 -11.95 -13.27
C PRO A 117 3.31 -10.80 -12.33
N ALA A 118 4.28 -10.26 -11.58
CA ALA A 118 4.08 -9.19 -10.59
C ALA A 118 3.35 -7.93 -11.10
N TRP A 119 3.48 -7.62 -12.40
CA TRP A 119 2.79 -6.49 -13.00
C TRP A 119 1.27 -6.69 -13.07
N ILE A 120 0.78 -7.94 -13.11
CA ILE A 120 -0.66 -8.24 -13.04
C ILE A 120 -1.19 -7.86 -11.66
N PHE A 121 -0.50 -8.25 -10.59
CA PHE A 121 -0.86 -7.86 -9.22
C PHE A 121 -0.81 -6.34 -9.04
N CYS A 122 0.17 -5.66 -9.63
CA CYS A 122 0.21 -4.20 -9.68
C CYS A 122 -1.05 -3.63 -10.36
N GLY A 123 -1.45 -4.17 -11.52
CA GLY A 123 -2.67 -3.79 -12.23
C GLY A 123 -3.94 -3.99 -11.40
N VAL A 124 -4.07 -5.13 -10.70
CA VAL A 124 -5.18 -5.42 -9.78
C VAL A 124 -5.19 -4.41 -8.63
N THR A 125 -4.03 -4.13 -8.03
CA THR A 125 -3.89 -3.16 -6.93
C THR A 125 -4.27 -1.74 -7.38
N LEU A 126 -3.89 -1.34 -8.59
CA LEU A 126 -4.29 -0.07 -9.17
C LEU A 126 -5.80 0.00 -9.36
N ALA A 127 -6.42 -1.02 -9.97
CA ALA A 127 -7.86 -1.07 -10.18
C ALA A 127 -8.64 -1.02 -8.85
N MET A 128 -8.20 -1.78 -7.85
CA MET A 128 -8.77 -1.78 -6.50
C MET A 128 -8.63 -0.41 -5.83
N THR A 129 -7.45 0.21 -5.92
CA THR A 129 -7.19 1.54 -5.36
C THR A 129 -8.07 2.60 -6.03
N ILE A 130 -8.26 2.56 -7.35
CA ILE A 130 -9.18 3.45 -8.07
C ILE A 130 -10.62 3.27 -7.57
N GLY A 131 -11.10 2.01 -7.49
CA GLY A 131 -12.45 1.72 -7.01
C GLY A 131 -12.68 2.24 -5.59
N ILE A 132 -11.73 2.03 -4.69
CA ILE A 132 -11.78 2.54 -3.32
C ILE A 132 -11.79 4.07 -3.27
N LEU A 133 -10.95 4.74 -4.07
CA LEU A 133 -10.90 6.21 -4.12
C LEU A 133 -12.19 6.82 -4.68
N LEU A 134 -12.82 6.16 -5.66
CA LEU A 134 -14.13 6.57 -6.17
C LEU A 134 -15.21 6.48 -5.07
N VAL A 135 -15.24 5.39 -4.32
CA VAL A 135 -16.15 5.24 -3.17
C VAL A 135 -15.88 6.32 -2.12
N LEU A 136 -14.61 6.59 -1.80
CA LEU A 136 -14.23 7.64 -0.86
C LEU A 136 -14.68 9.02 -1.36
N GLN A 137 -14.62 9.28 -2.66
CA GLN A 137 -15.08 10.54 -3.24
C GLN A 137 -16.60 10.71 -3.12
N ILE A 138 -17.37 9.64 -3.34
CA ILE A 138 -18.84 9.66 -3.18
C ILE A 138 -19.21 9.94 -1.71
N LEU A 139 -18.47 9.35 -0.76
CA LEU A 139 -18.70 9.54 0.67
C LEU A 139 -18.13 10.85 1.22
N SER A 140 -17.34 11.58 0.42
CA SER A 140 -16.57 12.73 0.91
C SER A 140 -17.40 13.85 1.54
N PRO A 141 -18.58 14.24 1.00
CA PRO A 141 -19.37 15.31 1.60
C PRO A 141 -19.92 14.90 2.96
N ILE A 142 -20.33 13.64 3.11
CA ILE A 142 -20.87 13.09 4.36
C ILE A 142 -19.77 13.01 5.42
N LEU A 143 -18.59 12.51 5.04
CA LEU A 143 -17.45 12.38 5.95
C LEU A 143 -16.98 13.75 6.46
N ARG A 144 -16.87 14.74 5.57
CA ARG A 144 -16.48 16.11 5.93
C ARG A 144 -17.52 16.81 6.79
N ALA A 145 -18.81 16.63 6.51
CA ALA A 145 -19.88 17.21 7.33
C ALA A 145 -19.88 16.67 8.78
N LYS A 146 -19.42 15.42 8.98
CA LYS A 146 -19.32 14.80 10.31
C LYS A 146 -18.00 15.11 11.03
N ALA A 147 -16.95 15.46 10.31
CA ALA A 147 -15.66 15.80 10.89
C ALA A 147 -15.60 17.29 11.21
N GLY A 148 -15.82 17.66 12.47
CA GLY A 148 -15.58 19.03 12.96
C GLY A 148 -14.09 19.29 13.23
N GLU A 149 -13.69 20.56 13.32
CA GLU A 149 -12.30 20.95 13.64
C GLU A 149 -11.80 20.33 14.96
N ALA A 150 -12.68 20.27 15.97
CA ALA A 150 -12.36 19.64 17.26
C ALA A 150 -12.04 18.13 17.16
N PHE A 151 -12.64 17.41 16.20
CA PHE A 151 -12.31 16.00 15.95
C PHE A 151 -10.93 15.86 15.34
N LEU A 152 -10.59 16.71 14.37
CA LEU A 152 -9.27 16.71 13.73
C LEU A 152 -8.17 17.05 14.73
N GLU A 153 -8.42 18.01 15.62
CA GLU A 153 -7.43 18.39 16.62
C GLU A 153 -7.17 17.33 17.68
N ALA A 154 -8.20 16.58 18.08
CA ALA A 154 -8.11 15.54 19.09
C ALA A 154 -7.51 14.22 18.57
N TYR A 155 -7.79 13.84 17.32
CA TYR A 155 -7.47 12.50 16.82
C TYR A 155 -6.38 12.45 15.74
N LEU A 156 -6.06 13.57 15.07
CA LEU A 156 -5.02 13.61 14.04
C LEU A 156 -3.73 14.24 14.57
N PRO A 157 -2.59 13.51 14.57
CA PRO A 157 -1.30 14.08 14.91
C PRO A 157 -0.93 15.23 13.97
N SER A 158 -0.29 16.28 14.50
CA SER A 158 0.06 17.49 13.74
C SER A 158 0.92 17.24 12.49
N TRP A 159 1.70 16.15 12.47
CA TRP A 159 2.52 15.75 11.33
C TRP A 159 1.75 15.05 10.21
N LEU A 160 0.53 14.58 10.49
CA LEU A 160 -0.40 13.95 9.54
C LEU A 160 -1.50 14.91 9.06
N ARG A 161 -1.52 16.16 9.58
CA ARG A 161 -2.46 17.20 9.15
C ARG A 161 -1.95 17.85 7.87
N PHE A 162 -2.78 17.82 6.84
CA PHE A 162 -2.49 18.44 5.54
C PHE A 162 -2.90 19.93 5.49
N ASP A 163 -3.42 20.48 6.61
CA ASP A 163 -4.00 21.83 6.76
C ASP A 163 -3.00 23.01 6.80
N ARG A 164 -1.78 22.90 6.24
CA ARG A 164 -0.81 24.02 6.21
C ARG A 164 -0.29 24.38 4.83
#